data_AF-A0A222W1S4-F1
#
_entry.id   AF-A0A222W1S4-F1
#
_cell.length_a   1.000
_cell.length_b   1.000
_cell.length_c   1.000
_cell.angle_alpha   90.00
_cell.angle_beta   90.00
_cell.angle_gamma   90.00
#
_symmetry.space_group_name_H-M   'P 1'
#
loop_
_entity.id
_entity.type
_entity.pdbx_description
1 polymer ?
#
loop_
_entity_poly.entity_id
_entity_poly.type
_entity_poly.pdbx_seq_one_letter_code
_entity_poly.pdbx_strand_id
1 'polypeptide(L)'
;MDAGDWAAWAAAFVAFVAACIAFGQARSAKRSADLAEGNLAESRKQTKVAEQAATAAEQQVAEARRQNEITERQLHLALEERDANHQREQREQAARHVATVHEVLLAADAMRDEFFTNATAVIEHQERAEHPYGFSPPLLMFDHAGSRWDTAVNEIRLNKPASDVTAAIDAYDKYTKSVRRAVNDTWDKAEDRRLSVPTAQELMNLVSRRDGEYEALKQACDEFFAANGVNPNDLTAS
;
A
#
# COMPACT_ATOMS: atom_id res chain seq x y z
N MET A 1 21.01 -18.05 125.09
CA MET A 1 20.71 -17.65 123.70
C MET A 1 21.42 -16.34 123.48
N ASP A 2 22.63 -16.41 122.96
CA ASP A 2 23.54 -15.28 122.82
C ASP A 2 23.20 -14.45 121.57
N ALA A 3 23.39 -13.13 121.67
CA ALA A 3 23.11 -12.17 120.60
C ALA A 3 23.94 -12.41 119.30
N GLY A 4 24.89 -13.34 119.29
CA GLY A 4 25.63 -13.76 118.10
C GLY A 4 24.85 -14.67 117.14
N ASP A 5 23.82 -15.39 117.62
CA ASP A 5 23.10 -16.39 116.84
C ASP A 5 22.03 -15.76 115.92
N TRP A 6 21.46 -14.62 116.35
CA TRP A 6 20.48 -13.87 115.56
C TRP A 6 21.12 -13.18 114.35
N ALA A 7 22.36 -12.67 114.51
CA ALA A 7 23.10 -12.00 113.45
C ALA A 7 23.48 -12.98 112.32
N ALA A 8 23.81 -14.22 112.67
CA ALA A 8 24.06 -15.30 111.71
C ALA A 8 22.77 -15.66 110.93
N TRP A 9 21.63 -15.73 111.62
CA TRP A 9 20.32 -15.94 110.99
C TRP A 9 19.89 -14.79 110.07
N ALA A 10 20.12 -13.54 110.48
CA ALA A 10 19.83 -12.37 109.65
C ALA A 10 20.70 -12.33 108.39
N ALA A 11 22.00 -12.63 108.52
CA ALA A 11 22.91 -12.73 107.39
C ALA A 11 22.51 -13.87 106.42
N ALA A 12 22.12 -15.03 106.95
CA ALA A 12 21.63 -16.15 106.14
C ALA A 12 20.32 -15.79 105.40
N PHE A 13 19.41 -15.06 106.04
CA PHE A 13 18.17 -14.60 105.42
C PHE A 13 18.43 -13.56 104.32
N VAL A 14 19.34 -12.60 104.55
CA VAL A 14 19.73 -11.61 103.52
C VAL A 14 20.43 -12.29 102.35
N ALA A 15 21.31 -13.27 102.60
CA ALA A 15 21.94 -14.06 101.55
C ALA A 15 20.91 -14.88 100.75
N PHE A 16 19.89 -15.43 101.42
CA PHE A 16 18.79 -16.14 100.78
C PHE A 16 17.94 -15.21 99.91
N VAL A 17 17.60 -14.01 100.40
CA VAL A 17 16.87 -12.99 99.62
C VAL A 17 17.69 -12.53 98.41
N ALA A 18 18.99 -12.28 98.58
CA ALA A 18 19.89 -11.93 97.48
C ALA A 18 19.98 -13.05 96.43
N ALA A 19 20.04 -14.32 96.87
CA ALA A 19 20.02 -15.48 95.98
C ALA A 19 18.69 -15.60 95.21
N CYS A 20 17.56 -15.34 95.87
CA CYS A 20 16.24 -15.32 95.22
C CYS A 20 16.12 -14.20 94.17
N ILE A 21 16.66 -13.00 94.44
CA ILE A 21 16.69 -11.89 93.49
C ILE A 21 17.62 -12.23 92.31
N ALA A 22 18.81 -12.76 92.58
CA ALA A 22 19.76 -13.19 91.55
C ALA A 22 19.19 -14.30 90.66
N PHE A 23 18.47 -15.26 91.25
CA PHE A 23 17.77 -16.32 90.52
C PHE A 23 16.62 -15.76 89.66
N GLY A 24 15.87 -14.78 90.18
CA GLY A 24 14.85 -14.04 89.44
C GLY A 24 15.44 -13.31 88.23
N GLN A 25 16.56 -12.60 88.42
CA GLN A 25 17.28 -11.88 87.38
C GLN A 25 17.87 -12.83 86.33
N ALA A 26 18.44 -13.97 86.73
CA ALA A 26 18.94 -14.99 85.82
C ALA A 26 17.81 -15.60 84.98
N ARG A 27 16.64 -15.83 85.59
CA ARG A 27 15.46 -16.36 84.88
C ARG A 27 14.84 -15.35 83.93
N SER A 28 14.81 -14.07 84.26
CA SER A 28 14.40 -13.01 83.34
C SER A 28 15.41 -12.83 82.20
N ALA A 29 16.70 -12.87 82.50
CA ALA A 29 17.78 -12.79 81.49
C ALA A 29 17.72 -13.96 80.50
N LYS A 30 17.46 -15.18 80.99
CA LYS A 30 17.26 -16.36 80.14
C LYS A 30 16.05 -16.20 79.22
N ARG A 31 14.90 -15.72 79.75
CA ARG A 31 13.71 -15.45 78.94
C ARG A 31 13.95 -14.35 77.90
N SER A 32 14.69 -13.29 78.23
CA SER A 32 15.05 -12.26 77.26
C SER A 32 15.99 -12.77 76.18
N ALA A 33 16.91 -13.67 76.51
CA ALA A 33 17.77 -14.32 75.53
C ALA A 33 16.96 -15.22 74.59
N ASP A 34 16.05 -16.05 75.13
CA ASP A 34 15.16 -16.91 74.33
C ASP A 34 14.26 -16.09 73.38
N LEU A 35 13.74 -14.94 73.84
CA LEU A 35 12.96 -14.02 72.99
C LEU A 35 13.83 -13.33 71.93
N ALA A 36 15.06 -12.94 72.26
CA ALA A 36 15.99 -12.34 71.31
C ALA A 36 16.42 -13.35 70.22
N GLU A 37 16.66 -14.62 70.60
CA GLU A 37 16.93 -15.70 69.65
C GLU A 37 15.73 -15.98 68.74
N GLY A 38 14.51 -15.97 69.31
CA GLY A 38 13.26 -16.08 68.55
C GLY A 38 13.10 -14.95 67.52
N ASN A 39 13.32 -13.70 67.93
CA ASN A 39 13.25 -12.53 67.06
C ASN A 39 14.31 -12.55 65.95
N LEU A 40 15.54 -13.01 66.26
CA LEU A 40 16.59 -13.20 65.26
C LEU A 40 16.24 -14.30 64.26
N ALA A 41 15.62 -15.39 64.71
CA ALA A 41 15.17 -16.46 63.82
C ALA A 41 14.03 -16.00 62.88
N GLU A 42 13.08 -15.20 63.39
CA GLU A 42 12.01 -14.60 62.58
C GLU A 42 12.56 -13.55 61.60
N SER A 43 13.47 -12.68 62.05
CA SER A 43 14.14 -11.70 61.19
C SER A 43 14.89 -12.39 60.04
N ARG A 44 15.66 -13.45 60.32
CA ARG A 44 16.33 -14.26 59.28
C ARG A 44 15.35 -14.88 58.28
N LYS A 45 14.16 -15.32 58.73
CA LYS A 45 13.12 -15.82 57.83
C LYS A 45 12.57 -14.71 56.95
N GLN A 46 12.28 -13.53 57.52
CA GLN A 46 11.80 -12.38 56.76
C GLN A 46 12.83 -11.91 55.72
N THR A 47 14.12 -11.88 56.06
CA THR A 47 15.19 -11.54 55.09
C THR A 47 15.23 -12.53 53.94
N LYS A 48 15.15 -13.84 54.21
CA LYS A 48 15.11 -14.85 53.14
C LYS A 48 13.89 -14.71 52.23
N VAL A 49 12.72 -14.39 52.79
CA VAL A 49 11.51 -14.13 51.99
C VAL A 49 11.68 -12.86 51.14
N ALA A 50 12.30 -11.81 51.68
CA ALA A 50 12.59 -10.59 50.94
C ALA A 50 13.62 -10.81 49.81
N GLU A 51 14.67 -11.60 50.05
CA GLU A 51 15.64 -12.00 49.02
C GLU A 51 14.99 -12.84 47.91
N GLN A 52 14.09 -13.76 48.27
CA GLN A 52 13.30 -14.53 47.31
C GLN A 52 12.34 -13.64 46.50
N ALA A 53 11.70 -12.66 47.14
CA ALA A 53 10.84 -11.70 46.45
C ALA A 53 11.64 -10.79 45.50
N ALA A 54 12.83 -10.34 45.91
CA ALA A 54 13.71 -9.53 45.07
C ALA A 54 14.18 -10.30 43.83
N THR A 55 14.61 -11.55 44.00
CA THR A 55 15.03 -12.41 42.88
C THR A 55 13.87 -12.74 41.93
N ALA A 56 12.66 -12.97 42.45
CA ALA A 56 11.47 -13.13 41.61
C ALA A 56 11.13 -11.85 40.82
N ALA A 57 11.27 -10.68 41.43
CA ALA A 57 11.07 -9.40 40.75
C ALA A 57 12.12 -9.15 39.65
N GLU A 58 13.39 -9.49 39.91
CA GLU A 58 14.46 -9.41 38.90
C GLU A 58 14.18 -10.34 37.71
N GLN A 59 13.68 -11.54 37.96
CA GLN A 59 13.27 -12.48 36.90
C GLN A 59 12.11 -11.94 36.07
N GLN A 60 11.08 -11.37 36.71
CA GLN A 60 9.95 -10.76 36.00
C GLN A 60 10.39 -9.59 35.12
N VAL A 61 11.31 -8.73 35.60
CA VAL A 61 11.86 -7.64 34.79
C VAL A 61 12.66 -8.18 33.61
N ALA A 62 13.45 -9.24 33.80
CA ALA A 62 14.20 -9.87 32.72
C ALA A 62 13.27 -10.49 31.65
N GLU A 63 12.17 -11.13 32.07
CA GLU A 63 11.15 -11.66 31.16
C GLU A 63 10.43 -10.54 30.41
N ALA A 64 10.03 -9.47 31.09
CA ALA A 64 9.40 -8.32 30.46
C ALA A 64 10.32 -7.65 29.43
N ARG A 65 11.63 -7.55 29.71
CA ARG A 65 12.62 -7.06 28.74
C ARG A 65 12.70 -7.96 27.51
N ARG A 66 12.75 -9.29 27.69
CA ARG A 66 12.75 -10.24 26.57
C ARG A 66 11.47 -10.14 25.74
N GLN A 67 10.31 -10.01 26.37
CA GLN A 67 9.04 -9.84 25.67
C GLN A 67 9.01 -8.53 24.88
N ASN A 68 9.56 -7.45 25.45
CA ASN A 68 9.68 -6.19 24.73
C ASN A 68 10.62 -6.33 23.53
N GLU A 69 11.79 -6.95 23.68
CA GLU A 69 12.71 -7.20 22.56
C GLU A 69 12.07 -8.04 21.43
N ILE A 70 11.27 -9.05 21.77
CA ILE A 70 10.52 -9.84 20.78
C ILE A 70 9.49 -8.96 20.06
N THR A 71 8.77 -8.12 20.81
CA THR A 71 7.74 -7.23 20.27
C THR A 71 8.35 -6.16 19.36
N GLU A 72 9.47 -5.56 19.74
CA GLU A 72 10.22 -4.61 18.92
C GLU A 72 10.70 -5.25 17.61
N ARG A 73 11.20 -6.50 17.66
CA ARG A 73 11.58 -7.24 16.44
C ARG A 73 10.39 -7.54 15.54
N GLN A 74 9.26 -7.96 16.12
CA GLN A 74 8.04 -8.19 15.35
C GLN A 74 7.51 -6.91 14.70
N LEU A 75 7.57 -5.79 15.41
CA LEU A 75 7.20 -4.48 14.86
C LEU A 75 8.12 -4.09 13.69
N HIS A 76 9.43 -4.30 13.81
CA HIS A 76 10.38 -4.02 12.74
C HIS A 76 10.09 -4.86 11.48
N LEU A 77 9.87 -6.16 11.64
CA LEU A 77 9.51 -7.04 10.52
C LEU A 77 8.19 -6.62 9.87
N ALA A 78 7.19 -6.24 10.66
CA ALA A 78 5.91 -5.75 10.12
C ALA A 78 6.05 -4.43 9.35
N LEU A 79 6.95 -3.54 9.79
CA LEU A 79 7.26 -2.31 9.06
C LEU A 79 7.99 -2.62 7.75
N GLU A 80 8.99 -3.50 7.75
CA GLU A 80 9.68 -3.94 6.54
C GLU A 80 8.72 -4.60 5.54
N GLU A 81 7.84 -5.48 6.01
CA GLU A 81 6.84 -6.13 5.16
C GLU A 81 5.84 -5.12 4.57
N ARG A 82 5.39 -4.15 5.37
CA ARG A 82 4.52 -3.07 4.89
C ARG A 82 5.21 -2.23 3.82
N ASP A 83 6.47 -1.85 4.03
CA ASP A 83 7.22 -1.04 3.07
C ASP A 83 7.47 -1.82 1.77
N ALA A 84 7.80 -3.12 1.88
CA ALA A 84 7.95 -3.99 0.72
C ALA A 84 6.62 -4.15 -0.05
N ASN A 85 5.49 -4.31 0.65
CA ASN A 85 4.17 -4.39 0.02
C ASN A 85 3.79 -3.08 -0.66
N HIS A 86 4.04 -1.95 -0.01
CA HIS A 86 3.78 -0.64 -0.61
C HIS A 86 4.61 -0.42 -1.89
N GLN A 87 5.89 -0.81 -1.88
CA GLN A 87 6.73 -0.74 -3.08
C GLN A 87 6.24 -1.67 -4.20
N ARG A 88 5.73 -2.87 -3.85
CA ARG A 88 5.13 -3.79 -4.84
C ARG A 88 3.87 -3.20 -5.45
N GLU A 89 2.96 -2.69 -4.63
CA GLU A 89 1.73 -2.03 -5.09
C GLU A 89 2.03 -0.86 -6.03
N GLN A 90 3.01 -0.01 -5.69
CA GLN A 90 3.43 1.09 -6.57
C GLN A 90 3.96 0.59 -7.92
N ARG A 91 4.77 -0.48 -7.94
CA ARG A 91 5.28 -1.07 -9.18
C ARG A 91 4.18 -1.71 -10.01
N GLU A 92 3.25 -2.42 -9.38
CA GLU A 92 2.10 -3.00 -10.06
C GLU A 92 1.18 -1.93 -10.64
N GLN A 93 0.94 -0.85 -9.92
CA GLN A 93 0.14 0.27 -10.42
C GLN A 93 0.82 0.95 -11.62
N ALA A 94 2.14 1.19 -11.55
CA ALA A 94 2.90 1.72 -12.67
C ALA A 94 2.84 0.79 -13.90
N ALA A 95 3.02 -0.51 -13.71
CA ALA A 95 2.92 -1.51 -14.78
C ALA A 95 1.53 -1.54 -15.42
N ARG A 96 0.46 -1.45 -14.62
CA ARG A 96 -0.93 -1.34 -15.12
C ARG A 96 -1.11 -0.08 -15.96
N HIS A 97 -0.64 1.08 -15.49
CA HIS A 97 -0.75 2.32 -16.27
C HIS A 97 0.00 2.25 -17.60
N VAL A 98 1.21 1.65 -17.62
CA VAL A 98 1.96 1.41 -18.85
C VAL A 98 1.17 0.51 -19.81
N ALA A 99 0.62 -0.59 -19.33
CA ALA A 99 -0.17 -1.51 -20.15
C ALA A 99 -1.40 -0.80 -20.76
N THR A 100 -2.16 -0.08 -19.95
CA THR A 100 -3.33 0.66 -20.44
C THR A 100 -2.94 1.72 -21.50
N VAL A 101 -1.86 2.49 -21.26
CA VAL A 101 -1.40 3.49 -22.25
C VAL A 101 -0.91 2.84 -23.54
N HIS A 102 -0.28 1.67 -23.46
CA HIS A 102 0.11 0.90 -24.64
C HIS A 102 -1.10 0.42 -25.44
N GLU A 103 -2.14 -0.10 -24.78
CA GLU A 103 -3.39 -0.49 -25.45
C GLU A 103 -4.07 0.69 -26.15
N VAL A 104 -4.00 1.89 -25.58
CA VAL A 104 -4.52 3.12 -26.21
C VAL A 104 -3.76 3.44 -27.50
N LEU A 105 -2.43 3.30 -27.51
CA LEU A 105 -1.65 3.49 -28.74
C LEU A 105 -2.03 2.48 -29.82
N LEU A 106 -2.16 1.20 -29.46
CA LEU A 106 -2.60 0.17 -30.41
C LEU A 106 -4.00 0.45 -30.96
N ALA A 107 -4.92 0.92 -30.12
CA ALA A 107 -6.25 1.30 -30.54
C ALA A 107 -6.25 2.55 -31.44
N ALA A 108 -5.39 3.53 -31.15
CA ALA A 108 -5.21 4.73 -31.97
C ALA A 108 -4.64 4.39 -33.35
N ASP A 109 -3.65 3.50 -33.42
CA ASP A 109 -3.04 3.05 -34.68
C ASP A 109 -4.08 2.34 -35.57
N ALA A 110 -4.87 1.44 -34.98
CA ALA A 110 -5.98 0.79 -35.69
C ALA A 110 -7.04 1.80 -36.18
N MET A 111 -7.37 2.81 -35.37
CA MET A 111 -8.30 3.88 -35.74
C MET A 111 -7.78 4.73 -36.90
N ARG A 112 -6.48 5.04 -36.90
CA ARG A 112 -5.81 5.78 -37.98
C ARG A 112 -6.00 5.07 -39.32
N ASP A 113 -5.80 3.76 -39.34
CA ASP A 113 -5.90 2.95 -40.56
C ASP A 113 -7.36 2.77 -41.02
N GLU A 114 -8.30 2.58 -40.08
CA GLU A 114 -9.74 2.53 -40.37
C GLU A 114 -10.26 3.86 -40.94
N PHE A 115 -9.82 5.01 -40.43
CA PHE A 115 -10.24 6.31 -40.95
C PHE A 115 -9.92 6.51 -42.41
N PHE A 116 -8.70 6.12 -42.82
CA PHE A 116 -8.30 6.22 -44.22
C PHE A 116 -9.12 5.28 -45.09
N THR A 117 -9.23 4.02 -44.67
CA THR A 117 -9.99 2.99 -45.40
C THR A 117 -11.44 3.41 -45.61
N ASN A 118 -12.09 3.94 -44.57
CA ASN A 118 -13.49 4.33 -44.64
C ASN A 118 -13.70 5.60 -45.46
N ALA A 119 -12.83 6.60 -45.35
CA ALA A 119 -12.92 7.79 -46.19
C ALA A 119 -12.76 7.47 -47.68
N THR A 120 -11.84 6.58 -48.04
CA THR A 120 -11.68 6.09 -49.41
C THR A 120 -12.92 5.33 -49.87
N ALA A 121 -13.48 4.45 -49.03
CA ALA A 121 -14.69 3.69 -49.36
C ALA A 121 -15.90 4.60 -49.63
N VAL A 122 -16.10 5.68 -48.86
CA VAL A 122 -17.19 6.64 -49.10
C VAL A 122 -17.04 7.33 -50.45
N ILE A 123 -15.83 7.73 -50.82
CA ILE A 123 -15.55 8.41 -52.09
C ILE A 123 -15.77 7.45 -53.27
N GLU A 124 -15.21 6.24 -53.20
CA GLU A 124 -15.41 5.22 -54.23
C GLU A 124 -16.89 4.82 -54.39
N HIS A 125 -17.65 4.79 -53.29
CA HIS A 125 -19.08 4.48 -53.34
C HIS A 125 -19.86 5.51 -54.17
N GLN A 126 -19.56 6.80 -54.00
CA GLN A 126 -20.17 7.88 -54.79
C GLN A 126 -19.82 7.73 -56.29
N GLU A 127 -18.55 7.52 -56.63
CA GLU A 127 -18.11 7.36 -58.02
C GLU A 127 -18.78 6.16 -58.71
N ARG A 128 -19.04 5.08 -57.97
CA ARG A 128 -19.71 3.88 -58.51
C ARG A 128 -21.24 4.00 -58.53
N ALA A 129 -21.86 4.77 -57.63
CA ALA A 129 -23.29 5.06 -57.67
C ALA A 129 -23.69 5.85 -58.93
N GLU A 130 -22.74 6.55 -59.54
CA GLU A 130 -22.87 7.20 -60.86
C GLU A 130 -22.81 6.20 -62.03
N HIS A 131 -22.43 4.93 -61.79
CA HIS A 131 -22.33 3.87 -62.79
C HIS A 131 -23.40 2.76 -62.60
N PRO A 132 -24.21 2.41 -63.64
CA PRO A 132 -25.39 1.56 -63.49
C PRO A 132 -25.16 0.07 -63.14
N TYR A 133 -23.91 -0.39 -63.04
CA TYR A 133 -23.58 -1.82 -62.84
C TYR A 133 -22.50 -2.08 -61.76
N GLY A 134 -22.17 -1.10 -60.91
CA GLY A 134 -21.13 -1.27 -59.88
C GLY A 134 -21.62 -2.03 -58.65
N PHE A 135 -21.00 -3.17 -58.33
CA PHE A 135 -21.12 -3.79 -57.00
C PHE A 135 -20.44 -2.87 -55.96
N SER A 136 -21.17 -2.45 -54.93
CA SER A 136 -20.61 -1.74 -53.78
C SER A 136 -19.71 -2.67 -52.96
N PRO A 137 -18.49 -2.24 -52.58
CA PRO A 137 -17.71 -2.98 -51.59
C PRO A 137 -18.50 -3.12 -50.28
N PRO A 138 -18.35 -4.25 -49.56
CA PRO A 138 -18.86 -4.35 -48.21
C PRO A 138 -18.15 -3.30 -47.33
N LEU A 139 -18.94 -2.55 -46.56
CA LEU A 139 -18.44 -1.55 -45.63
C LEU A 139 -17.65 -2.21 -44.50
N LEU A 140 -16.49 -1.64 -44.19
CA LEU A 140 -15.87 -1.78 -42.87
C LEU A 140 -16.46 -0.69 -41.98
N MET A 141 -17.69 -0.91 -41.48
CA MET A 141 -18.25 -0.04 -40.43
C MET A 141 -17.25 0.02 -39.27
N PHE A 142 -17.07 1.21 -38.67
CA PHE A 142 -16.15 1.52 -37.55
C PHE A 142 -16.34 0.69 -36.26
N ASP A 143 -17.01 -0.45 -36.33
CA ASP A 143 -17.48 -1.19 -35.18
C ASP A 143 -16.32 -1.78 -34.36
N HIS A 144 -15.18 -2.09 -34.97
CA HIS A 144 -14.09 -2.73 -34.25
C HIS A 144 -13.06 -1.76 -33.65
N ALA A 145 -12.30 -0.99 -34.45
CA ALA A 145 -11.32 -0.08 -33.85
C ALA A 145 -11.99 1.04 -33.06
N GLY A 146 -13.17 1.49 -33.49
CA GLY A 146 -13.95 2.50 -32.76
C GLY A 146 -14.34 2.05 -31.35
N SER A 147 -14.84 0.82 -31.21
CA SER A 147 -15.19 0.24 -29.91
C SER A 147 -13.97 0.01 -29.03
N ARG A 148 -12.85 -0.46 -29.61
CA ARG A 148 -11.58 -0.64 -28.90
C ARG A 148 -11.03 0.69 -28.39
N TRP A 149 -11.07 1.74 -29.21
CA TRP A 149 -10.69 3.09 -28.82
C TRP A 149 -11.53 3.60 -27.65
N ASP A 150 -12.86 3.54 -27.78
CA ASP A 150 -13.77 4.03 -26.75
C ASP A 150 -13.58 3.27 -25.41
N THR A 151 -13.28 1.98 -25.47
CA THR A 151 -12.96 1.15 -24.30
C THR A 151 -11.65 1.59 -23.65
N ALA A 152 -10.57 1.69 -24.43
CA ALA A 152 -9.24 2.06 -23.93
C ALA A 152 -9.22 3.47 -23.31
N VAL A 153 -9.89 4.44 -23.95
CA VAL A 153 -10.02 5.80 -23.41
C VAL A 153 -10.80 5.84 -22.10
N ASN A 154 -11.89 5.07 -21.99
CA ASN A 154 -12.65 5.00 -20.75
C ASN A 154 -11.83 4.40 -19.62
N GLU A 155 -11.02 3.39 -19.91
CA GLU A 155 -10.12 2.79 -18.93
C GLU A 155 -9.07 3.79 -18.43
N ILE A 156 -8.47 4.58 -19.32
CA ILE A 156 -7.56 5.69 -18.94
C ILE A 156 -8.25 6.72 -18.04
N ARG A 157 -9.49 7.10 -18.36
CA ARG A 157 -10.24 8.09 -17.56
C ARG A 157 -10.61 7.58 -16.17
N LEU A 158 -10.77 6.26 -16.02
CA LEU A 158 -10.98 5.60 -14.72
C LEU A 158 -9.68 5.49 -13.93
N ASN A 159 -8.61 5.01 -14.57
CA ASN A 159 -7.33 4.73 -13.92
C ASN A 159 -6.47 5.99 -13.70
N LYS A 160 -6.73 7.06 -14.45
CA LYS A 160 -6.09 8.39 -14.35
C LYS A 160 -4.57 8.30 -14.24
N PRO A 161 -3.87 7.89 -15.32
CA PRO A 161 -2.42 8.02 -15.39
C PRO A 161 -2.02 9.50 -15.38
N ALA A 162 -0.73 9.80 -15.64
CA ALA A 162 -0.22 11.16 -15.66
C ALA A 162 -1.09 12.13 -16.48
N SER A 163 -1.16 13.39 -16.03
CA SER A 163 -2.04 14.41 -16.63
C SER A 163 -1.78 14.63 -18.12
N ASP A 164 -0.51 14.55 -18.52
CA ASP A 164 -0.06 14.99 -19.84
C ASP A 164 -0.44 13.97 -20.92
N VAL A 165 -0.23 12.67 -20.65
CA VAL A 165 -0.70 11.59 -21.54
C VAL A 165 -2.23 11.56 -21.60
N THR A 166 -2.91 11.81 -20.47
CA THR A 166 -4.38 11.87 -20.44
C THR A 166 -4.90 13.02 -21.32
N ALA A 167 -4.26 14.19 -21.28
CA ALA A 167 -4.62 15.33 -22.11
C ALA A 167 -4.40 15.07 -23.61
N ALA A 168 -3.32 14.40 -23.97
CA ALA A 168 -3.06 13.99 -25.35
C ALA A 168 -4.11 12.98 -25.85
N ILE A 169 -4.47 12.00 -25.02
CA ILE A 169 -5.53 11.03 -25.32
C ILE A 169 -6.88 11.73 -25.51
N ASP A 170 -7.23 12.69 -24.65
CA ASP A 170 -8.47 13.46 -24.80
C ASP A 170 -8.48 14.36 -26.05
N ALA A 171 -7.32 14.88 -26.46
CA ALA A 171 -7.19 15.62 -27.70
C ALA A 171 -7.42 14.71 -28.92
N TYR A 172 -6.78 13.55 -28.93
CA TYR A 172 -6.97 12.55 -29.98
C TYR A 172 -8.42 12.01 -29.99
N ASP A 173 -9.06 11.82 -28.84
CA ASP A 173 -10.47 11.41 -28.73
C ASP A 173 -11.44 12.43 -29.37
N LYS A 174 -11.15 13.73 -29.23
CA LYS A 174 -11.93 14.77 -29.92
C LYS A 174 -11.73 14.72 -31.43
N TYR A 175 -10.50 14.47 -31.88
CA TYR A 175 -10.19 14.29 -33.28
C TYR A 175 -10.93 13.07 -33.85
N THR A 176 -10.81 11.90 -33.22
CA THR A 176 -11.43 10.65 -33.68
C THR A 176 -12.94 10.77 -33.79
N LYS A 177 -13.60 11.40 -32.81
CA LYS A 177 -15.04 11.69 -32.85
C LYS A 177 -15.43 12.64 -33.98
N SER A 178 -14.60 13.62 -34.28
CA SER A 178 -14.83 14.55 -35.39
C SER A 178 -14.71 13.83 -36.74
N VAL A 179 -13.70 12.98 -36.91
CA VAL A 179 -13.54 12.17 -38.13
C VAL A 179 -14.71 11.19 -38.29
N ARG A 180 -15.08 10.45 -37.23
CA ARG A 180 -16.20 9.50 -37.26
C ARG A 180 -17.50 10.18 -37.68
N ARG A 181 -17.79 11.37 -37.12
CA ARG A 181 -18.96 12.17 -37.54
C ARG A 181 -18.87 12.57 -39.01
N ALA A 182 -17.72 13.12 -39.44
CA ALA A 182 -17.53 13.54 -40.82
C ALA A 182 -17.71 12.38 -41.81
N VAL A 183 -17.16 11.20 -41.51
CA VAL A 183 -17.33 10.02 -42.37
C VAL A 183 -18.80 9.60 -42.45
N ASN A 184 -19.50 9.50 -41.31
CA ASN A 184 -20.94 9.16 -41.30
C ASN A 184 -21.78 10.19 -42.07
N ASP A 185 -21.57 11.48 -41.82
CA ASP A 185 -22.29 12.55 -42.53
C ASP A 185 -22.02 12.54 -44.05
N THR A 186 -20.80 12.16 -44.45
CA THR A 186 -20.40 12.07 -45.86
C THR A 186 -20.98 10.82 -46.52
N TRP A 187 -21.06 9.72 -45.77
CA TRP A 187 -21.73 8.49 -46.17
C TRP A 187 -23.22 8.71 -46.44
N ASP A 188 -23.94 9.30 -45.48
CA ASP A 188 -25.38 9.56 -45.62
C ASP A 188 -25.65 10.41 -46.88
N LYS A 189 -24.78 11.39 -47.16
CA LYS A 189 -24.84 12.18 -48.39
C LYS A 189 -24.52 11.37 -49.65
N ALA A 190 -23.57 10.43 -49.59
CA ALA A 190 -23.23 9.57 -50.73
C ALA A 190 -24.38 8.62 -51.07
N GLU A 191 -25.00 8.01 -50.05
CA GLU A 191 -26.17 7.14 -50.20
C GLU A 191 -27.35 7.89 -50.83
N ASP A 192 -27.57 9.14 -50.41
CA ASP A 192 -28.57 10.05 -51.00
C ASP A 192 -28.19 10.62 -52.38
N ARG A 193 -26.99 10.31 -52.91
CA ARG A 193 -26.39 10.91 -54.12
C ARG A 193 -26.29 12.44 -54.06
N ARG A 194 -26.10 12.97 -52.86
CA ARG A 194 -25.94 14.40 -52.54
C ARG A 194 -24.51 14.76 -52.15
N LEU A 195 -23.57 13.81 -52.20
CA LEU A 195 -22.19 14.08 -51.87
C LEU A 195 -21.58 15.01 -52.92
N SER A 196 -21.14 16.18 -52.46
CA SER A 196 -20.45 17.15 -53.30
C SER A 196 -18.94 16.93 -53.28
N VAL A 197 -18.25 17.21 -54.39
CA VAL A 197 -16.78 17.17 -54.47
C VAL A 197 -16.12 18.00 -53.36
N PRO A 198 -16.57 19.23 -53.03
CA PRO A 198 -16.03 19.97 -51.88
C PRO A 198 -16.15 19.22 -50.55
N THR A 199 -17.28 18.58 -50.28
CA THR A 199 -17.48 17.81 -49.04
C THR A 199 -16.57 16.57 -48.98
N ALA A 200 -16.38 15.87 -50.10
CA ALA A 200 -15.42 14.77 -50.18
C ALA A 200 -13.98 15.24 -49.94
N GLN A 201 -13.60 16.41 -50.49
CA GLN A 201 -12.29 17.00 -50.26
C GLN A 201 -12.08 17.43 -48.80
N GLU A 202 -13.11 18.00 -48.16
CA GLU A 202 -13.08 18.33 -46.73
C GLU A 202 -12.85 17.09 -45.86
N LEU A 203 -13.52 15.96 -46.18
CA LEU A 203 -13.29 14.69 -45.49
C LEU A 203 -11.83 14.24 -45.64
N MET A 204 -11.29 14.25 -46.86
CA MET A 204 -9.90 13.85 -47.11
C MET A 204 -8.90 14.78 -46.40
N ASN A 205 -9.17 16.08 -46.35
CA ASN A 205 -8.35 17.04 -45.61
C ASN A 205 -8.39 16.79 -44.09
N LEU A 206 -9.52 16.33 -43.56
CA LEU A 206 -9.62 15.97 -42.14
C LEU A 206 -8.87 14.67 -41.83
N VAL A 207 -8.98 13.67 -42.71
CA VAL A 207 -8.33 12.36 -42.57
C VAL A 207 -6.83 12.42 -42.89
N SER A 208 -6.36 13.39 -43.68
CA SER A 208 -4.92 13.59 -43.91
C SER A 208 -4.20 14.15 -42.68
N ARG A 209 -4.92 14.79 -41.76
CA ARG A 209 -4.37 15.21 -40.46
C ARG A 209 -4.08 14.06 -39.50
N ARG A 210 -4.57 12.84 -39.79
CA ARG A 210 -4.52 11.69 -38.88
C ARG A 210 -3.10 11.38 -38.40
N ASP A 211 -2.11 11.49 -39.29
CA ASP A 211 -0.73 11.15 -38.98
C ASP A 211 -0.14 12.18 -38.00
N GLY A 212 -0.45 13.47 -38.18
CA GLY A 212 -0.01 14.52 -37.27
C GLY A 212 -0.65 14.40 -35.88
N GLU A 213 -1.95 14.14 -35.80
CA GLU A 213 -2.64 13.94 -34.52
C GLU A 213 -2.17 12.65 -33.82
N TYR A 214 -1.88 11.59 -34.59
CA TYR A 214 -1.35 10.34 -34.06
C TYR A 214 0.08 10.49 -33.55
N GLU A 215 0.97 11.16 -34.28
CA GLU A 215 2.34 11.40 -33.84
C GLU A 215 2.39 12.27 -32.57
N ALA A 216 1.48 13.24 -32.42
CA ALA A 216 1.36 14.02 -31.19
C ALA A 216 0.95 13.15 -29.99
N LEU A 217 -0.02 12.24 -30.17
CA LEU A 217 -0.40 11.26 -29.14
C LEU A 217 0.77 10.33 -28.81
N LYS A 218 1.41 9.77 -29.85
CA LYS A 218 2.53 8.85 -29.72
C LYS A 218 3.69 9.47 -28.96
N GLN A 219 4.04 10.72 -29.26
CA GLN A 219 5.08 11.44 -28.53
C GLN A 219 4.76 11.51 -27.02
N ALA A 220 3.53 11.87 -26.66
CA ALA A 220 3.13 11.94 -25.25
C ALA A 220 3.16 10.58 -24.55
N CYS A 221 2.81 9.50 -25.27
CA CYS A 221 2.91 8.14 -24.75
C CYS A 221 4.38 7.68 -24.62
N ASP A 222 5.25 8.01 -25.56
CA ASP A 222 6.68 7.69 -25.50
C ASP A 222 7.36 8.41 -24.32
N GLU A 223 7.02 9.68 -24.08
CA GLU A 223 7.46 10.44 -22.90
C GLU A 223 6.96 9.78 -21.60
N PHE A 224 5.70 9.31 -21.58
CA PHE A 224 5.14 8.58 -20.45
C PHE A 224 5.86 7.24 -20.20
N PHE A 225 6.18 6.46 -21.23
CA PHE A 225 6.92 5.22 -21.09
C PHE A 225 8.34 5.46 -20.58
N ALA A 226 9.03 6.46 -21.13
CA ALA A 226 10.36 6.86 -20.67
C ALA A 226 10.35 7.26 -19.18
N ALA A 227 9.34 8.01 -18.74
CA ALA A 227 9.18 8.39 -17.33
C ALA A 227 8.94 7.18 -16.41
N ASN A 228 8.39 6.08 -16.93
CA ASN A 228 8.17 4.83 -16.20
C ASN A 228 9.29 3.79 -16.42
N GLY A 229 10.40 4.16 -17.08
CA GLY A 229 11.54 3.28 -17.33
C GLY A 229 11.26 2.17 -18.34
N VAL A 230 10.25 2.33 -19.20
CA VAL A 230 9.88 1.39 -20.24
C VAL A 230 10.38 1.91 -21.57
N ASN A 231 11.15 1.09 -22.30
CA ASN A 231 11.61 1.44 -23.63
C ASN A 231 10.47 1.18 -24.63
N PRO A 232 9.99 2.20 -25.37
CA PRO A 232 8.92 2.03 -26.35
C PRO A 232 9.24 0.99 -27.43
N ASN A 233 10.53 0.81 -27.76
CA ASN A 233 10.98 -0.17 -28.74
C ASN A 233 10.80 -1.62 -28.29
N ASP A 234 10.71 -1.86 -26.97
CA ASP A 234 10.48 -3.21 -26.42
C ASP A 234 9.00 -3.60 -26.53
N LEU A 235 8.10 -2.63 -26.72
CA LEU A 235 6.66 -2.82 -26.85
C LEU A 235 6.20 -3.07 -28.29
N THR A 236 6.99 -2.69 -29.29
CA THR A 236 6.66 -2.84 -30.72
C THR A 236 7.25 -4.09 -31.36
N ALA A 237 8.04 -4.87 -30.62
CA ALA A 237 8.74 -6.05 -31.11
C ALA A 237 7.94 -7.38 -30.98
N SER A 238 6.65 -7.32 -30.66
CA SER A 238 5.78 -8.49 -30.46
C SER A 238 4.90 -8.79 -31.67
#